data_AF-A0A930SU38-F1
#
_entry.id   AF-A0A930SU38-F1
#
_cell.length_a   1.000
_cell.length_b   1.000
_cell.length_c   1.000
_cell.angle_alpha   90.00
_cell.angle_beta   90.00
_cell.angle_gamma   90.00
#
_symmetry.space_group_name_H-M   'P 1'
#
loop_
_entity.id
_entity.type
_entity.pdbx_description
1 polymer ?
#
loop_
_entity_poly.entity_id
_entity_poly.type
_entity_poly.pdbx_seq_one_letter_code
_entity_poly.pdbx_strand_id
1 'polypeptide(L)'
;MKVFNWNPEKNRWLQQERGISFEEIVINIHLGNEVDIFEHPQASRYPNQKISVVVVDNYAYLVPFVENETELFLKTIIPSRKATRRYLGEKDEKR
;
A
#
# COMPACT_ATOMS: atom_id res chain seq x y z
N MET A 1 -5.94 12.83 12.64
CA MET A 1 -5.72 11.68 11.74
C MET A 1 -6.38 11.99 10.43
N LYS A 2 -5.73 11.72 9.29
CA LYS A 2 -6.35 11.87 7.97
C LYS A 2 -7.28 10.69 7.71
N VAL A 3 -8.34 10.92 6.97
CA VAL A 3 -9.29 9.86 6.60
C VAL A 3 -8.76 9.13 5.36
N PHE A 4 -8.83 7.80 5.36
CA PHE A 4 -8.55 7.01 4.16
C PHE A 4 -9.77 7.00 3.24
N ASN A 5 -9.53 7.25 1.95
CA ASN A 5 -10.57 7.28 0.94
C ASN A 5 -10.11 6.51 -0.31
N TRP A 6 -11.06 5.93 -1.05
CA TRP A 6 -10.80 5.16 -2.26
C TRP A 6 -12.05 5.08 -3.13
N ASN A 7 -11.86 4.72 -4.41
CA ASN A 7 -12.98 4.44 -5.30
C ASN A 7 -13.60 3.05 -4.94
N PRO A 8 -14.91 2.97 -4.61
CA PRO A 8 -15.54 1.70 -4.22
C PRO A 8 -15.60 0.65 -5.34
N GLU A 9 -15.78 1.06 -6.60
CA GLU A 9 -15.79 0.15 -7.74
C GLU A 9 -14.42 -0.47 -7.97
N LYS A 10 -13.36 0.35 -7.86
CA LYS A 10 -11.97 -0.13 -7.91
C LYS A 10 -11.69 -1.12 -6.80
N ASN A 11 -12.20 -0.86 -5.59
CA ASN A 11 -12.04 -1.77 -4.47
C ASN A 11 -12.69 -3.14 -4.72
N ARG A 12 -13.93 -3.16 -5.22
CA ARG A 12 -14.62 -4.40 -5.60
C ARG A 12 -13.84 -5.16 -6.67
N TRP A 13 -13.32 -4.46 -7.67
CA TRP A 13 -12.48 -5.08 -8.70
C TRP A 13 -11.21 -5.70 -8.14
N LEU A 14 -10.51 -5.02 -7.20
CA LEU A 14 -9.32 -5.56 -6.54
C LEU A 14 -9.65 -6.82 -5.72
N GLN A 15 -10.79 -6.83 -5.03
CA GLN A 15 -11.25 -8.00 -4.28
C GLN A 15 -11.52 -9.19 -5.20
N GLN A 16 -12.20 -8.97 -6.32
CA GLN A 16 -12.53 -10.04 -7.29
C GLN A 16 -11.30 -10.59 -8.01
N GLU A 17 -10.43 -9.71 -8.50
CA GLU A 17 -9.31 -10.12 -9.36
C GLU A 17 -8.04 -10.48 -8.60
N ARG A 18 -7.86 -9.94 -7.39
CA ARG A 18 -6.61 -10.05 -6.63
C ARG A 18 -6.80 -10.54 -5.20
N GLY A 19 -8.04 -10.73 -4.74
CA GLY A 19 -8.32 -11.19 -3.39
C GLY A 19 -7.86 -10.23 -2.28
N ILE A 20 -7.70 -8.94 -2.58
CA ILE A 20 -7.22 -7.93 -1.63
C ILE A 20 -8.11 -6.68 -1.69
N SER A 21 -8.37 -6.07 -0.54
CA SER A 21 -9.21 -4.87 -0.42
C SER A 21 -8.45 -3.67 0.15
N PHE A 22 -8.96 -2.46 -0.08
CA PHE A 22 -8.42 -1.27 0.57
C PHE A 22 -8.68 -1.26 2.08
N GLU A 23 -9.79 -1.83 2.55
CA GLU A 23 -10.10 -1.97 3.97
C GLU A 23 -9.02 -2.80 4.68
N GLU A 24 -8.60 -3.91 4.07
CA GLU A 24 -7.55 -4.76 4.58
C GLU A 24 -6.18 -4.07 4.63
N ILE A 25 -5.84 -3.30 3.59
CA ILE A 25 -4.64 -2.44 3.59
C ILE A 25 -4.69 -1.45 4.74
N VAL A 26 -5.82 -0.76 4.92
CA VAL A 26 -5.99 0.23 5.98
C VAL A 26 -5.89 -0.40 7.36
N ILE A 27 -6.49 -1.57 7.58
CA ILE A 27 -6.35 -2.32 8.84
C ILE A 27 -4.86 -2.61 9.10
N ASN A 28 -4.13 -3.12 8.11
CA ASN A 28 -2.71 -3.45 8.25
C ASN A 28 -1.84 -2.21 8.51
N ILE A 29 -2.14 -1.06 7.90
CA ILE A 29 -1.47 0.21 8.22
C ILE A 29 -1.68 0.55 9.71
N HIS A 30 -2.92 0.47 10.21
CA HIS A 30 -3.22 0.76 11.62
C HIS A 30 -2.58 -0.24 12.59
N LEU A 31 -2.35 -1.48 12.16
CA LEU A 31 -1.64 -2.52 12.93
C LEU A 31 -0.11 -2.33 12.92
N GLY A 32 0.41 -1.34 12.17
CA GLY A 32 1.86 -1.09 12.07
C GLY A 32 2.58 -1.94 11.02
N ASN A 33 1.84 -2.53 10.08
CA ASN A 33 2.41 -3.32 8.98
C ASN A 33 2.76 -2.47 7.74
N GLU A 34 2.67 -1.15 7.83
CA GLU A 34 3.27 -0.22 6.87
C GLU A 34 4.78 -0.12 7.15
N VAL A 35 5.57 -0.72 6.26
CA VAL A 35 7.02 -0.89 6.50
C VAL A 35 7.88 0.18 5.83
N ASP A 36 7.33 0.92 4.85
CA ASP A 36 8.03 2.00 4.17
C ASP A 36 7.05 2.94 3.44
N ILE A 37 7.44 4.20 3.25
CA ILE A 37 6.75 5.19 2.41
C ILE A 37 7.80 5.94 1.61
N PHE A 38 7.66 5.95 0.28
CA PHE A 38 8.59 6.68 -0.60
C PHE A 38 7.85 7.42 -1.72
N GLU A 39 8.51 8.45 -2.26
CA GLU A 39 7.97 9.24 -3.37
C GLU A 39 7.98 8.46 -4.68
N HIS A 40 6.98 8.70 -5.54
CA HIS A 40 6.97 8.07 -6.85
C HIS A 40 8.22 8.48 -7.66
N PRO A 41 9.03 7.54 -8.18
CA PRO A 41 10.32 7.85 -8.83
C PRO A 41 10.17 8.70 -10.11
N GLN A 42 8.97 8.73 -10.70
CA GLN A 42 8.60 9.63 -11.79
C GLN A 42 7.75 10.80 -11.27
N ALA A 43 8.28 11.58 -10.32
CA ALA A 43 7.59 12.72 -9.72
C ALA A 43 7.10 13.76 -10.75
N SER A 44 7.78 13.88 -11.89
CA SER A 44 7.36 14.73 -13.01
C SER A 44 6.05 14.31 -13.68
N ARG A 45 5.72 13.01 -13.68
CA ARG A 45 4.45 12.48 -14.23
C ARG A 45 3.38 12.29 -13.15
N TYR A 46 3.79 12.12 -11.89
CA TYR A 46 2.91 11.89 -10.75
C TYR A 46 3.27 12.81 -9.58
N PRO A 47 3.06 14.14 -9.73
CA PRO A 47 3.33 15.08 -8.65
C PRO A 47 2.43 14.73 -7.44
N ASN A 48 3.01 14.81 -6.24
CA ASN A 48 2.34 14.56 -4.96
C ASN A 48 1.81 13.13 -4.73
N GLN A 49 2.29 12.16 -5.53
CA GLN A 49 2.01 10.75 -5.29
C GLN A 49 3.15 10.09 -4.51
N LYS A 50 2.76 9.43 -3.41
CA LYS A 50 3.64 8.57 -2.62
C LYS A 50 3.21 7.12 -2.77
N ILE A 51 4.09 6.21 -2.41
CA ILE A 51 3.84 4.77 -2.39
C ILE A 51 4.07 4.29 -0.96
N SER A 52 3.04 3.71 -0.36
CA SER A 52 3.14 2.96 0.88
C SER A 52 3.46 1.50 0.58
N VAL A 53 4.34 0.89 1.38
CA VAL A 53 4.62 -0.54 1.35
C VAL A 53 3.95 -1.17 2.56
N VAL A 54 2.92 -1.99 2.31
CA VAL A 54 2.14 -2.64 3.37
C VAL A 54 2.30 -4.14 3.29
N VAL A 55 2.63 -4.77 4.41
CA VAL A 55 2.71 -6.22 4.54
C VAL A 55 1.35 -6.76 4.95
N VAL A 56 0.82 -7.70 4.16
CA VAL A 56 -0.39 -8.46 4.45
C VAL A 56 -0.07 -9.94 4.22
N ASP A 57 -0.35 -10.79 5.21
CA ASP A 57 -0.12 -12.25 5.15
C ASP A 57 1.27 -12.64 4.58
N ASN A 58 2.32 -12.03 5.11
CA ASN A 58 3.71 -12.25 4.70
C ASN A 58 3.99 -11.95 3.22
N TYR A 59 3.23 -11.04 2.63
CA TYR A 59 3.45 -10.53 1.29
C TYR A 59 3.39 -9.00 1.27
N ALA A 60 4.30 -8.34 0.54
CA ALA A 60 4.34 -6.90 0.46
C ALA A 60 3.55 -6.38 -0.74
N TYR A 61 2.72 -5.37 -0.48
CA TYR A 61 1.92 -4.66 -1.46
C TYR A 61 2.38 -3.21 -1.55
N LEU A 62 2.50 -2.72 -2.78
CA LEU A 62 2.71 -1.31 -3.06
C LEU A 62 1.34 -0.64 -3.22
N VAL A 63 1.11 0.40 -2.44
CA VAL A 63 -0.14 1.14 -2.39
C VAL A 63 0.13 2.59 -2.73
N PRO A 64 0.00 2.99 -4.01
CA PRO A 64 0.11 4.38 -4.38
C PRO A 64 -1.05 5.19 -3.80
N PHE A 65 -0.74 6.34 -3.21
CA PHE A 65 -1.71 7.25 -2.64
C PHE A 65 -1.34 8.70 -2.91
N VAL A 66 -2.35 9.56 -2.89
CA VAL A 66 -2.17 11.02 -2.87
C VAL A 66 -2.71 11.54 -1.55
N GLU A 67 -2.01 12.51 -0.99
CA GLU A 67 -2.29 13.08 0.32
C GLU A 67 -2.65 14.55 0.16
N ASN A 68 -3.77 14.98 0.75
CA ASN A 68 -4.10 16.40 0.90
C ASN A 68 -4.19 16.75 2.40
N GLU A 69 -4.75 17.90 2.75
CA GLU A 69 -4.83 18.36 4.14
C GLU A 69 -5.68 17.44 5.04
N THR A 70 -6.70 16.77 4.48
CA THR A 70 -7.73 16.06 5.26
C THR A 70 -7.81 14.56 4.99
N GLU A 71 -7.39 14.09 3.81
CA GLU A 71 -7.54 12.70 3.37
C GLU A 71 -6.28 12.12 2.69
N LEU A 72 -6.22 10.78 2.75
CA LEU A 72 -5.30 9.92 2.01
C LEU A 72 -6.12 9.14 0.99
N PHE A 73 -5.97 9.46 -0.30
CA PHE A 73 -6.70 8.78 -1.37
C PHE A 73 -5.88 7.64 -1.97
N LEU A 74 -6.30 6.40 -1.73
CA LEU A 74 -5.64 5.19 -2.23
C LEU A 74 -6.01 4.93 -3.68
N LYS A 75 -5.02 4.78 -4.56
CA LYS A 75 -5.24 4.63 -6.01
C LYS A 75 -5.41 3.17 -6.43
N THR A 76 -4.57 2.28 -5.92
CA THR A 76 -4.54 0.86 -6.31
C THR A 76 -3.71 0.05 -5.31
N ILE A 77 -3.77 -1.28 -5.42
CA ILE A 77 -2.96 -2.22 -4.64
C ILE A 77 -2.18 -3.10 -5.61
N ILE A 78 -0.85 -3.10 -5.52
CA ILE A 78 0.02 -3.82 -6.44
C ILE A 78 0.86 -4.84 -5.66
N PRO A 79 0.64 -6.15 -5.84
CA PRO A 79 1.50 -7.16 -5.23
C PRO A 79 2.92 -7.00 -5.77
N SER A 80 3.93 -7.02 -4.88
CA SER A 80 5.32 -6.82 -5.29
C SER A 80 6.24 -7.86 -4.67
N ARG A 81 6.57 -8.90 -5.45
CA ARG A 81 7.59 -9.89 -5.06
C ARG A 81 8.93 -9.25 -4.72
N LYS A 82 9.30 -8.16 -5.40
CA LYS A 82 10.53 -7.40 -5.11
C LYS A 82 10.47 -6.75 -3.73
N ALA A 83 9.34 -6.12 -3.38
CA ALA A 83 9.14 -5.56 -2.05
C ALA A 83 9.10 -6.67 -1.00
N THR A 84 8.42 -7.79 -1.25
CA THR A 84 8.39 -8.93 -0.32
C THR A 84 9.81 -9.39 0.01
N ARG A 85 10.67 -9.60 -0.98
CA ARG A 85 12.07 -9.96 -0.73
C ARG A 85 12.83 -8.89 0.06
N ARG A 86 12.62 -7.61 -0.25
CA ARG A 86 13.33 -6.51 0.40
C ARG A 86 12.94 -6.33 1.86
N TYR A 87 11.65 -6.42 2.19
CA TYR A 87 11.14 -6.08 3.53
C TYR A 87 10.83 -7.31 4.40
N LEU A 88 10.69 -8.49 3.81
CA LEU A 88 10.46 -9.75 4.53
C LEU A 88 11.61 -10.75 4.38
N GLY A 89 12.37 -10.71 3.29
CA GLY A 89 13.47 -11.64 3.04
C GLY A 89 14.68 -11.50 3.98
N GLU A 90 14.75 -10.42 4.76
CA GLU A 90 15.76 -10.27 5.84
C GLU A 90 15.25 -10.74 7.21
N LYS A 91 13.96 -11.09 7.35
CA LYS A 91 13.40 -11.57 8.63
C LYS A 91 13.66 -13.06 8.91
N ASP A 92 14.23 -13.82 7.96
CA ASP A 92 14.58 -15.23 8.16
C ASP A 92 15.83 -15.45 9.04
N GLU A 93 16.54 -14.40 9.47
CA GLU A 93 17.80 -14.54 10.24
C GLU A 93 17.72 -14.18 11.73
N LYS A 94 16.54 -13.91 12.28
CA LYS A 94 16.37 -13.78 13.75
C LYS A 94 15.25 -14.66 14.26
N ARG A 95 15.59 -15.95 14.30
CA ARG A 95 14.99 -16.97 15.16
C ARG A 95 15.30 -16.70 16.62
#